data_AF-A0A9X2WXJ5-F1
#
_entry.id   AF-A0A9X2WXJ5-F1
#
_cell.length_a   1.000
_cell.length_b   1.000
_cell.length_c   1.000
_cell.angle_alpha   90.00
_cell.angle_beta   90.00
_cell.angle_gamma   90.00
#
_symmetry.space_group_name_H-M   'P 1'
#
loop_
_entity.id
_entity.type
_entity.pdbx_description
1 polymer ?
#
loop_
_entity_poly.entity_id
_entity_poly.type
_entity_poly.pdbx_seq_one_letter_code
_entity_poly.pdbx_strand_id
1 'polypeptide(L)'
;MENIFKETLKKSPIITLAIALPYAIFTKILDLEFNIEIITIIILSTVAISYLTIYLKLRKKIKSEIKISEQEIENIKTDGGDFLIGTNNLDSESIIIEKNTVKGVETGGGNFTVGVRRD
;
A
#
# COMPACT_ATOMS: atom_id res chain seq x y z
N MET A 1 -5.54 37.86 -27.78
CA MET A 1 -5.32 36.42 -27.53
C MET A 1 -5.41 35.57 -28.80
N GLU A 2 -6.35 35.86 -29.70
CA GLU A 2 -6.60 35.02 -30.89
C GLU A 2 -5.40 34.85 -31.84
N ASN A 3 -4.60 35.91 -32.05
CA ASN A 3 -3.41 35.85 -32.90
C ASN A 3 -2.26 35.02 -32.30
N ILE A 4 -2.08 35.06 -30.98
CA ILE A 4 -1.06 34.27 -30.27
C ILE A 4 -1.43 32.79 -30.30
N PHE A 5 -2.72 32.48 -30.16
CA PHE A 5 -3.22 31.11 -30.25
C PHE A 5 -3.03 30.53 -31.66
N LYS A 6 -3.35 31.30 -32.71
CA LYS A 6 -3.14 30.88 -34.11
C LYS A 6 -1.66 30.61 -34.45
N GLU A 7 -0.73 31.42 -33.93
CA GLU A 7 0.70 31.17 -34.14
C GLU A 7 1.22 29.94 -33.37
N THR A 8 0.72 29.71 -32.15
CA THR A 8 1.11 28.56 -31.32
C THR A 8 0.56 27.25 -31.87
N LEU A 9 -0.66 27.29 -32.43
CA LEU A 9 -1.33 26.13 -33.05
C LEU A 9 -0.62 25.68 -34.33
N LYS A 10 0.03 26.59 -35.07
CA LYS A 10 0.90 26.27 -36.21
C LYS A 10 2.22 25.59 -35.78
N LYS A 11 2.80 26.00 -34.65
CA LYS A 11 4.11 25.50 -34.18
C LYS A 11 4.01 24.21 -33.37
N SER A 12 2.94 24.03 -32.59
CA SER A 12 2.71 22.82 -31.79
C SER A 12 1.21 22.53 -31.63
N PRO A 13 0.59 21.89 -32.64
CA PRO A 13 -0.85 21.67 -32.66
C PRO A 13 -1.33 20.76 -31.54
N ILE A 14 -0.55 19.74 -31.17
CA ILE A 14 -0.93 18.75 -30.13
C ILE A 14 -0.95 19.40 -28.74
N ILE A 15 0.10 20.16 -28.39
CA ILE A 15 0.20 20.82 -27.08
C ILE A 15 -0.86 21.91 -26.96
N THR A 16 -1.09 22.66 -28.04
CA THR A 16 -2.13 23.70 -28.07
C THR A 16 -3.52 23.08 -27.90
N LEU A 17 -3.81 21.97 -28.58
CA LEU A 17 -5.07 21.25 -28.42
C LEU A 17 -5.23 20.68 -27.00
N ALA A 18 -4.16 20.14 -26.41
CA ALA A 18 -4.16 19.59 -25.05
C ALA A 18 -4.45 20.63 -23.96
N ILE A 19 -4.14 21.91 -24.21
CA ILE A 19 -4.46 23.02 -23.28
C ILE A 19 -5.84 23.63 -23.61
N ALA A 20 -6.16 23.76 -24.89
CA ALA A 20 -7.41 24.36 -25.35
C ALA A 20 -8.64 23.51 -25.03
N LEU A 21 -8.55 22.17 -25.13
CA LEU A 21 -9.67 21.27 -24.85
C LEU A 21 -10.11 21.34 -23.38
N PRO A 22 -9.22 21.16 -22.38
CA PRO A 22 -9.59 21.32 -20.99
C PRO A 22 -10.15 22.72 -20.71
N TYR A 23 -9.50 23.77 -21.21
CA TYR A 23 -9.97 25.14 -21.04
C TYR A 23 -11.40 25.33 -21.56
N ALA A 24 -11.70 24.89 -22.78
CA ALA A 24 -13.02 25.01 -23.39
C ALA A 24 -14.09 24.16 -22.67
N ILE A 25 -13.70 22.99 -22.14
CA ILE A 25 -14.58 22.15 -21.32
C ILE A 25 -14.87 22.86 -19.99
N PHE A 26 -13.84 23.35 -19.29
CA PHE A 26 -13.99 24.06 -18.02
C PHE A 26 -14.80 25.35 -18.15
N THR A 27 -14.63 26.15 -19.21
CA THR A 27 -15.44 27.35 -19.41
C THR A 27 -16.90 27.00 -19.65
N LYS A 28 -17.19 25.97 -20.47
CA LYS A 28 -18.57 25.51 -20.68
C LYS A 28 -19.22 24.93 -19.44
N ILE A 29 -18.43 24.25 -18.60
CA ILE A 29 -18.87 23.75 -17.30
C ILE A 29 -19.16 24.95 -16.39
N LEU A 30 -18.24 25.91 -16.27
CA LEU A 30 -18.39 27.09 -15.40
C LEU A 30 -19.52 28.05 -15.81
N ASP A 31 -19.89 28.09 -17.09
CA ASP A 31 -21.04 28.87 -17.59
C ASP A 31 -22.40 28.19 -17.31
N LEU A 32 -22.43 26.94 -16.83
CA LEU A 32 -23.64 26.39 -16.24
C LEU A 32 -23.87 27.09 -14.90
N GLU A 33 -25.04 27.70 -14.73
CA GLU A 33 -25.55 28.12 -13.43
C GLU A 33 -25.70 26.88 -12.54
N PHE A 34 -24.61 26.48 -11.91
CA PHE A 34 -24.66 25.39 -10.94
C PHE A 34 -25.41 25.89 -9.73
N ASN A 35 -26.55 25.25 -9.46
CA ASN A 35 -27.23 25.40 -8.19
C ASN A 35 -26.21 25.12 -7.08
N ILE A 36 -26.10 26.04 -6.12
CA ILE A 36 -25.16 25.96 -5.01
C ILE A 36 -25.32 24.66 -4.20
N GLU A 37 -26.52 24.07 -4.23
CA GLU A 37 -26.83 22.76 -3.67
C GLU A 37 -26.02 21.65 -4.35
N ILE A 38 -25.89 21.67 -5.68
CA ILE A 38 -25.12 20.68 -6.45
C ILE A 38 -23.63 20.78 -6.10
N ILE A 39 -23.09 22.01 -6.03
CA ILE A 39 -21.69 22.24 -5.62
C ILE A 39 -21.46 21.71 -4.21
N THR A 40 -22.39 21.99 -3.29
CA THR A 40 -22.32 21.55 -1.90
C THR A 40 -22.34 20.01 -1.81
N ILE A 41 -23.19 19.34 -2.59
CA ILE A 41 -23.25 17.88 -2.69
C ILE A 41 -21.92 17.31 -3.20
N ILE A 42 -21.32 17.91 -4.23
CA ILE A 42 -20.03 17.46 -4.78
C ILE A 42 -18.92 17.57 -3.72
N ILE A 43 -18.85 18.70 -3.01
CA ILE A 43 -17.85 18.92 -1.94
C ILE A 43 -18.04 17.89 -0.83
N LEU A 44 -19.26 17.72 -0.32
CA LEU A 44 -19.57 16.75 0.74
C LEU A 44 -19.26 15.31 0.31
N SER A 45 -19.60 14.95 -0.93
CA SER A 45 -19.31 13.62 -1.48
C SER A 45 -17.80 13.37 -1.57
N THR A 46 -17.03 14.39 -1.98
CA THR A 46 -15.56 14.31 -2.06
C THR A 46 -14.93 14.08 -0.69
N VAL A 47 -15.42 14.81 0.33
CA VAL A 47 -14.99 14.61 1.73
C VAL A 47 -15.36 13.22 2.24
N ALA A 48 -16.58 12.76 1.96
CA ALA A 48 -17.06 11.43 2.37
C ALA A 48 -16.23 10.29 1.75
N ILE A 49 -15.91 10.38 0.45
CA ILE A 49 -15.07 9.39 -0.25
C ILE A 49 -13.63 9.41 0.31
N SER A 50 -13.10 10.59 0.61
CA SER A 50 -11.77 10.73 1.23
C SER A 50 -11.73 10.10 2.63
N TYR A 51 -12.77 10.30 3.44
CA TYR A 51 -12.88 9.65 4.74
C TYR A 51 -13.02 8.13 4.60
N LEU A 52 -13.86 7.65 3.67
CA LEU A 52 -14.07 6.22 3.43
C LEU A 52 -12.77 5.52 3.00
N THR A 53 -11.98 6.13 2.12
CA THR A 53 -10.70 5.56 1.67
C THR A 53 -9.69 5.46 2.80
N ILE A 54 -9.60 6.47 3.67
CA ILE A 54 -8.78 6.43 4.88
C ILE A 54 -9.27 5.34 5.83
N TYR A 55 -10.58 5.27 6.09
CA TYR A 55 -11.18 4.26 6.95
C TYR A 55 -10.91 2.84 6.45
N LEU A 56 -11.09 2.57 5.15
CA LEU A 56 -10.81 1.28 4.55
C LEU A 56 -9.31 0.93 4.59
N LYS A 57 -8.43 1.92 4.41
CA LYS A 57 -6.98 1.72 4.53
C LYS A 57 -6.56 1.37 5.96
N LEU A 58 -7.14 2.05 6.95
CA LEU A 58 -6.91 1.74 8.37
C LEU A 58 -7.46 0.34 8.74
N ARG A 59 -8.60 -0.05 8.16
CA ARG A 59 -9.19 -1.38 8.38
C ARG A 59 -8.42 -2.49 7.68
N LYS A 60 -7.75 -2.19 6.56
CA LYS A 60 -6.77 -3.07 5.90
C LYS A 60 -5.42 -3.12 6.64
N LYS A 61 -5.42 -3.14 7.98
CA LYS A 61 -4.35 -3.85 8.68
C LYS A 61 -4.53 -5.31 8.31
N ILE A 62 -3.74 -5.74 7.33
CA ILE A 62 -3.72 -7.11 6.83
C ILE A 62 -3.47 -7.99 8.04
N LYS A 63 -4.41 -8.89 8.34
CA LYS A 63 -4.15 -10.03 9.23
C LYS A 63 -3.13 -10.90 8.52
N SER A 64 -1.86 -10.56 8.62
CA SER A 64 -0.78 -11.42 8.13
C SER A 64 -0.66 -12.55 9.14
N GLU A 65 -1.09 -13.73 8.71
CA GLU A 65 -0.84 -14.96 9.42
C GLU A 65 0.45 -15.56 8.86
N ILE A 66 1.39 -15.88 9.74
CA ILE A 66 2.61 -16.60 9.37
C ILE A 66 2.43 -18.04 9.83
N LYS A 67 2.35 -18.97 8.87
CA LYS A 67 2.27 -20.40 9.15
C LYS A 67 3.59 -21.09 8.82
N ILE A 68 4.18 -21.73 9.81
CA ILE A 68 5.39 -22.54 9.68
C ILE A 68 5.01 -23.96 10.07
N SER A 69 4.86 -24.84 9.09
CA SER A 69 4.41 -26.20 9.36
C SER A 69 5.18 -27.24 8.56
N GLU A 70 5.20 -28.46 9.10
CA GLU A 70 5.71 -29.65 8.42
C GLU A 70 7.18 -29.52 8.00
N GLN A 71 7.95 -28.73 8.76
CA GLN A 71 9.40 -28.63 8.59
C GLN A 71 10.09 -29.80 9.32
N GLU A 72 10.99 -30.48 8.63
CA GLU A 72 11.91 -31.45 9.21
C GLU A 72 13.31 -30.86 9.18
N ILE A 73 13.83 -30.52 10.37
CA ILE A 73 15.13 -29.88 10.54
C ILE A 73 16.02 -30.84 11.31
N GLU A 74 17.13 -31.29 10.71
CA GLU A 74 18.05 -32.22 11.35
C GLU A 74 19.50 -31.72 11.32
N ASN A 75 20.25 -32.03 12.37
CA ASN A 75 21.70 -31.86 12.49
C ASN A 75 22.20 -30.43 12.23
N ILE A 76 21.55 -29.44 12.84
CA ILE A 76 21.99 -28.04 12.76
C ILE A 76 23.06 -27.78 13.82
N LYS A 77 24.19 -27.21 13.40
CA LYS A 77 25.22 -26.68 14.30
C LYS A 77 25.36 -25.18 14.07
N THR A 78 25.06 -24.39 15.10
CA THR A 78 25.30 -22.95 15.07
C THR A 78 26.56 -22.68 15.89
N ASP A 79 27.65 -22.26 15.25
CA ASP A 79 28.93 -21.99 15.92
C ASP A 79 28.90 -20.68 16.74
N GLY A 80 27.97 -20.59 17.69
CA GLY A 80 27.67 -19.40 18.49
C GLY A 80 26.50 -18.56 17.97
N GLY A 81 25.92 -18.92 16.82
CA GLY A 81 24.73 -18.27 16.28
C GLY A 81 23.42 -18.72 16.94
N ASP A 82 22.37 -17.93 16.76
CA ASP A 82 21.02 -18.26 17.22
C ASP A 82 20.32 -19.20 16.24
N PHE A 83 19.43 -20.04 16.77
CA PHE A 83 18.50 -20.85 16.01
C PHE A 83 17.07 -20.38 16.25
N LEU A 84 16.33 -20.06 15.19
CA LEU A 84 14.95 -19.59 15.24
C LEU A 84 14.05 -20.42 14.34
N ILE A 85 12.99 -21.00 14.90
CA ILE A 85 11.82 -21.49 14.16
C ILE A 85 10.68 -20.52 14.43
N GLY A 86 10.43 -19.62 13.50
CA GLY A 86 9.60 -18.47 13.81
C GLY A 86 9.82 -17.29 12.89
N THR A 87 9.53 -16.10 13.39
CA THR A 87 9.70 -14.84 12.66
C THR A 87 10.30 -13.77 13.56
N ASN A 88 11.08 -12.87 12.97
CA ASN A 88 11.51 -11.62 13.61
C ASN A 88 10.50 -10.49 13.40
N ASN A 89 9.50 -10.70 12.53
CA ASN A 89 8.51 -9.68 12.21
C ASN A 89 7.33 -9.74 13.17
N LEU A 90 7.11 -8.65 13.92
CA LEU A 90 5.98 -8.45 14.84
C LEU A 90 4.69 -8.00 14.14
N ASP A 91 4.74 -7.71 12.84
CA ASP A 91 3.59 -7.18 12.10
C ASP A 91 2.49 -8.22 11.84
N SER A 92 2.74 -9.50 12.13
CA SER A 92 1.74 -10.56 12.05
C SER A 92 0.83 -10.58 13.27
N GLU A 93 -0.49 -10.63 13.07
CA GLU A 93 -1.47 -10.82 14.16
C GLU A 93 -1.34 -12.20 14.82
N SER A 94 -0.91 -13.22 14.08
CA SER A 94 -0.75 -14.58 14.58
C SER A 94 0.35 -15.35 13.86
N ILE A 95 1.06 -16.17 14.62
CA ILE A 95 2.05 -17.13 14.11
C ILE A 95 1.60 -18.52 14.52
N ILE A 96 1.45 -19.41 13.54
CA ILE A 96 1.07 -20.81 13.74
C ILE A 96 2.27 -21.68 13.40
N ILE A 97 2.79 -22.38 14.41
CA ILE A 97 3.91 -23.33 14.28
C ILE A 97 3.36 -24.72 14.60
N GLU A 98 3.18 -25.58 13.60
CA GLU A 98 2.57 -26.90 13.80
C GLU A 98 3.28 -28.01 13.03
N LYS A 99 3.29 -29.23 13.60
CA LYS A 99 3.84 -30.44 12.97
C LYS A 99 5.29 -30.32 12.47
N ASN A 100 6.11 -29.50 13.13
CA ASN A 100 7.53 -29.40 12.81
C ASN A 100 8.32 -30.40 13.65
N THR A 101 9.30 -31.06 13.04
CA THR A 101 10.23 -31.99 13.69
C THR A 101 11.63 -31.38 13.68
N VAL A 102 12.27 -31.34 14.84
CA VAL A 102 13.63 -30.81 14.99
C VAL A 102 14.48 -31.85 15.70
N LYS A 103 15.56 -32.30 15.06
CA LYS A 103 16.40 -33.38 15.57
C LYS A 103 17.88 -33.02 15.51
N GLY A 104 18.50 -32.87 16.66
CA GLY A 104 19.93 -32.54 16.76
C GLY A 104 20.21 -31.09 16.39
N VAL A 105 20.07 -30.19 17.37
CA VAL A 105 20.51 -28.79 17.25
C VAL A 105 21.60 -28.55 18.29
N GLU A 106 22.79 -28.25 17.82
CA GLU A 106 23.94 -27.86 18.64
C GLU A 106 24.10 -26.33 18.55
N THR A 107 23.78 -25.62 19.63
CA THR A 107 24.04 -24.18 19.71
C THR A 107 25.37 -23.92 20.42
N GLY A 108 26.27 -23.18 19.78
CA GLY A 108 27.59 -22.83 20.30
C GLY A 108 27.57 -21.66 21.30
N GLY A 109 26.46 -21.49 22.03
CA GLY A 109 26.23 -20.38 22.97
C GLY A 109 25.17 -19.36 22.55
N GLY A 110 24.58 -19.49 21.36
CA GLY A 110 23.45 -18.68 20.91
C GLY A 110 22.10 -19.18 21.42
N ASN A 111 21.05 -18.37 21.23
CA ASN A 111 19.69 -18.64 21.68
C ASN A 111 18.99 -19.65 20.76
N PHE A 112 18.21 -20.56 21.36
CA PHE A 112 17.25 -21.40 20.66
C PHE A 112 15.84 -20.85 20.89
N THR A 113 15.18 -20.37 19.82
CA THR A 113 13.87 -19.73 19.89
C THR A 113 12.86 -20.43 18.99
N VAL A 114 11.67 -20.67 19.52
CA VAL A 114 10.49 -21.07 18.74
C VAL A 114 9.41 -20.01 18.96
N GLY A 115 8.95 -19.36 17.89
CA GLY A 115 7.97 -18.26 17.97
C GLY A 115 8.50 -16.92 17.46
N VAL A 116 8.34 -15.85 18.24
CA VAL A 116 8.83 -14.52 17.84
C VAL A 116 10.12 -14.21 18.57
N ARG A 117 11.19 -13.90 17.84
CA ARG A 117 12.38 -13.29 18.42
C ARG A 117 12.28 -11.77 18.32
N ARG A 118 12.51 -11.08 19.45
CA ARG A 118 12.66 -9.63 19.49
C ARG A 118 14.15 -9.36 19.65
N ASP A 119 14.72 -8.71 18.65
CA ASP A 119 16.07 -8.15 18.73
C ASP A 119 16.03 -6.81 19.48
#